data_AF-A0A1Q6UG44-F1
#
_entry.id   AF-A0A1Q6UG44-F1
#
_cell.length_a   1.000
_cell.length_b   1.000
_cell.length_c   1.000
_cell.angle_alpha   90.00
_cell.angle_beta   90.00
_cell.angle_gamma   90.00
#
_symmetry.space_group_name_H-M   'P 1'
#
loop_
_entity.id
_entity.type
_entity.pdbx_description
1 polymer ?
#
loop_
_entity_poly.entity_id
_entity_poly.type
_entity_poly.pdbx_seq_one_letter_code
_entity_poly.pdbx_strand_id
1 'polypeptide(L)'
;MNKLLAVSTLALMIGFAGAAHAQYQGAMAPRGGFTGPGLSVSTVAEANKMSDDQPVVLVGQIQQSLGDEKYLFKDASGTITIEIDDEDWRGVNVTPEDTIEISGEVDKDLFDIKVDVNTVKLKK
;
A
#
# COMPACT_ATOMS: atom_id res chain seq x y z
N MET A 1 -71.46 -30.46 -6.68
CA MET A 1 -72.06 -29.69 -5.57
C MET A 1 -70.98 -28.72 -5.10
N ASN A 2 -70.89 -27.51 -5.65
CA ASN A 2 -71.53 -26.28 -5.15
C ASN A 2 -71.39 -26.17 -3.60
N LYS A 3 -70.83 -25.12 -2.98
CA LYS A 3 -70.58 -23.73 -3.42
C LYS A 3 -70.05 -22.90 -2.20
N LEU A 4 -69.24 -21.87 -2.46
CA LEU A 4 -69.15 -20.55 -1.75
C LEU A 4 -68.44 -20.54 -0.35
N LEU A 5 -67.72 -19.51 0.14
CA LEU A 5 -67.29 -18.17 -0.33
C LEU A 5 -66.33 -17.52 0.72
N ALA A 6 -65.79 -16.35 0.34
CA ALA A 6 -65.06 -15.30 1.10
C ALA A 6 -63.52 -15.41 1.00
N VAL A 7 -62.80 -14.70 0.13
CA VAL A 7 -62.69 -13.24 -0.19
C VAL A 7 -62.28 -12.38 1.01
N SER A 8 -61.00 -11.99 1.03
CA SER A 8 -60.59 -10.63 1.42
C SER A 8 -59.34 -10.24 0.65
N THR A 9 -59.50 -9.22 -0.19
CA THR A 9 -58.48 -8.52 -0.96
C THR A 9 -57.60 -7.64 -0.08
N LEU A 10 -56.29 -7.63 -0.31
CA LEU A 10 -55.51 -6.39 -0.22
C LEU A 10 -54.50 -6.35 -1.37
N ALA A 11 -54.78 -5.47 -2.32
CA ALA A 11 -53.88 -5.08 -3.39
C ALA A 11 -52.96 -3.95 -2.91
N LEU A 12 -51.89 -3.71 -3.71
CA LEU A 12 -51.02 -2.52 -3.70
C LEU A 12 -50.01 -2.46 -2.53
N MET A 13 -48.70 -2.30 -2.73
CA MET A 13 -47.99 -1.47 -3.69
C MET A 13 -46.59 -2.03 -3.99
N ILE A 14 -46.18 -1.94 -5.25
CA ILE A 14 -44.78 -1.93 -5.66
C ILE A 14 -44.16 -0.64 -5.11
N GLY A 15 -43.36 -0.76 -4.05
CA GLY A 15 -42.58 0.33 -3.46
C GLY A 15 -41.15 0.28 -3.98
N PHE A 16 -40.93 0.94 -5.11
CA PHE A 16 -39.62 1.19 -5.70
C PHE A 16 -38.82 2.12 -4.75
N ALA A 17 -38.01 1.58 -3.85
CA ALA A 17 -36.99 2.38 -3.15
C ALA A 17 -35.72 2.42 -4.00
N GLY A 18 -35.83 3.13 -5.13
CA GLY A 18 -34.69 3.51 -5.94
C GLY A 18 -33.87 4.61 -5.23
N ALA A 19 -32.56 4.45 -5.38
CA ALA A 19 -31.52 5.48 -5.27
C ALA A 19 -31.24 6.11 -3.88
N ALA A 20 -30.19 5.59 -3.24
CA ALA A 20 -29.23 6.42 -2.53
C ALA A 20 -27.80 5.94 -2.82
N HIS A 21 -27.40 5.92 -4.10
CA HIS A 21 -25.97 5.93 -4.45
C HIS A 21 -25.53 7.38 -4.54
N ALA A 22 -25.11 7.95 -3.41
CA ALA A 22 -24.35 9.19 -3.41
C ALA A 22 -22.92 8.85 -3.89
N GLN A 23 -22.75 8.72 -5.20
CA GLN A 23 -21.43 8.59 -5.82
C GLN A 23 -20.74 9.95 -5.75
N TYR A 24 -20.02 10.20 -4.66
CA TYR A 24 -19.06 11.30 -4.58
C TYR A 24 -17.87 10.96 -5.49
N GLN A 25 -18.06 11.14 -6.80
CA GLN A 25 -16.96 11.25 -7.76
C GLN A 25 -16.52 12.71 -7.79
N GLY A 26 -15.89 13.15 -6.70
CA GLY A 26 -15.02 14.32 -6.77
C GLY A 26 -13.87 13.96 -7.70
N ALA A 27 -13.96 14.34 -8.97
CA ALA A 27 -12.79 14.32 -9.85
C ALA A 27 -11.75 15.25 -9.21
N MET A 28 -10.77 14.66 -8.51
CA MET A 28 -9.65 15.43 -8.00
C MET A 28 -8.97 16.04 -9.23
N ALA A 29 -9.04 17.36 -9.35
CA ALA A 29 -8.29 18.08 -10.36
C ALA A 29 -6.81 17.63 -10.24
N PRO A 30 -6.12 17.34 -11.35
CA PRO A 30 -4.74 16.89 -11.30
C PRO A 30 -3.92 17.94 -10.54
N ARG A 31 -3.41 17.54 -9.38
CA ARG A 31 -2.43 18.35 -8.64
C ARG A 31 -1.23 18.53 -9.59
N GLY A 32 -0.89 19.77 -9.92
CA GLY A 32 0.33 20.07 -10.67
C GLY A 32 1.56 19.59 -9.88
N GLY A 33 2.72 19.53 -10.54
CA GLY A 33 3.95 19.11 -9.90
C GLY A 33 5.13 19.05 -10.86
N PHE A 34 6.27 18.61 -10.34
CA PHE A 34 7.44 18.30 -11.15
C PHE A 34 7.24 16.94 -11.84
N THR A 35 7.51 16.90 -13.15
CA THR A 35 7.59 15.65 -13.92
C THR A 35 8.98 15.57 -14.52
N GLY A 36 9.78 14.64 -14.01
CA GLY A 36 11.16 14.43 -14.42
C GLY A 36 11.74 13.19 -13.74
N PRO A 37 13.04 12.91 -13.96
CA PRO A 37 13.69 11.77 -13.32
C PRO A 37 13.58 11.86 -11.79
N GLY A 38 13.23 10.74 -11.16
CA GLY A 38 13.29 10.59 -9.71
C GLY A 38 14.70 10.23 -9.23
N LEU A 39 14.80 9.86 -7.95
CA LEU A 39 16.01 9.25 -7.40
C LEU A 39 16.34 7.94 -8.13
N SER A 40 17.62 7.73 -8.41
CA SER A 40 18.12 6.47 -8.96
C SER A 40 18.06 5.37 -7.90
N VAL A 41 17.83 4.13 -8.34
CA VAL A 41 17.92 2.95 -7.47
C VAL A 41 19.36 2.79 -6.98
N SER A 42 19.53 2.65 -5.67
CA SER A 42 20.78 2.31 -5.00
C SER A 42 20.78 0.82 -4.61
N THR A 43 21.95 0.30 -4.28
CA THR A 43 22.09 -1.03 -3.67
C THR A 43 21.95 -0.95 -2.15
N VAL A 44 21.56 -2.05 -1.52
CA VAL A 44 21.53 -2.19 -0.06
C VAL A 44 22.91 -1.94 0.56
N ALA A 45 23.98 -2.39 -0.09
CA ALA A 45 25.35 -2.14 0.37
C ALA A 45 25.76 -0.66 0.33
N GLU A 46 25.21 0.12 -0.60
CA GLU A 46 25.38 1.58 -0.64
C GLU A 46 24.55 2.25 0.45
N ALA A 47 23.28 1.86 0.62
CA ALA A 47 22.41 2.38 1.68
C ALA A 47 23.03 2.20 3.07
N ASN A 48 23.64 1.05 3.35
CA ASN A 48 24.35 0.79 4.61
C ASN A 48 25.52 1.78 4.90
N LYS A 49 25.98 2.53 3.90
CA LYS A 49 27.07 3.52 4.00
C LYS A 49 26.57 4.96 3.90
N MET A 50 25.30 5.16 3.60
CA MET A 50 24.71 6.49 3.49
C MET A 50 24.70 7.20 4.85
N SER A 51 24.57 8.52 4.77
CA SER A 51 24.35 9.36 5.94
C SER A 51 22.91 9.22 6.43
N ASP A 52 22.71 9.57 7.70
CA ASP A 52 21.39 9.76 8.29
C ASP A 52 20.56 10.78 7.49
N ASP A 53 19.23 10.64 7.52
CA ASP A 53 18.23 11.41 6.76
C ASP A 53 18.41 11.41 5.22
N GLN A 54 19.23 10.50 4.66
CA GLN A 54 19.50 10.49 3.22
C GLN A 54 18.37 9.76 2.47
N PRO A 55 17.71 10.40 1.48
CA PRO A 55 16.68 9.74 0.67
C PRO A 55 17.27 8.61 -0.17
N VAL A 56 16.58 7.48 -0.22
CA VAL A 56 17.01 6.28 -0.93
C VAL A 56 15.86 5.59 -1.64
N VAL A 57 16.16 4.97 -2.79
CA VAL A 57 15.28 4.03 -3.48
C VAL A 57 16.01 2.70 -3.60
N LEU A 58 15.39 1.63 -3.12
CA LEU A 58 15.94 0.27 -3.16
C LEU A 58 14.99 -0.68 -3.90
N VAL A 59 15.57 -1.68 -4.57
CA VAL A 59 14.82 -2.74 -5.25
C VAL A 59 15.32 -4.09 -4.77
N GLY A 60 14.40 -4.94 -4.31
CA GLY A 60 14.75 -6.18 -3.62
C GLY A 60 13.52 -6.91 -3.11
N GLN A 61 13.70 -7.79 -2.12
CA GLN A 61 12.66 -8.65 -1.57
C GLN A 61 12.64 -8.56 -0.04
N ILE A 62 11.46 -8.69 0.55
CA ILE A 62 11.31 -8.88 1.99
C ILE A 62 11.49 -10.36 2.31
N GLN A 63 12.50 -10.71 3.11
CA GLN A 63 12.77 -12.12 3.43
C GLN A 63 11.95 -12.62 4.62
N GLN A 64 11.77 -11.78 5.64
CA GLN A 64 11.05 -12.12 6.87
C GLN A 64 10.62 -10.86 7.63
N SER A 65 9.57 -10.97 8.44
CA SER A 65 9.21 -9.98 9.45
C SER A 65 10.11 -10.13 10.68
N LEU A 66 10.50 -9.00 11.25
CA LEU A 66 11.30 -8.91 12.47
C LEU A 66 10.44 -8.50 13.69
N GLY A 67 9.14 -8.23 13.49
CA GLY A 67 8.24 -7.63 14.49
C GLY A 67 8.26 -6.09 14.45
N ASP A 68 7.30 -5.45 15.11
CA ASP A 68 7.21 -3.99 15.26
C ASP A 68 7.41 -3.23 13.94
N GLU A 69 6.64 -3.61 12.90
CA GLU A 69 6.67 -2.98 11.56
C GLU A 69 8.03 -3.07 10.83
N LYS A 70 8.96 -3.89 11.35
CA LYS A 70 10.29 -4.10 10.76
C LYS A 70 10.39 -5.38 9.97
N TYR A 71 11.16 -5.32 8.90
CA TYR A 71 11.37 -6.41 7.96
C TYR A 71 12.83 -6.50 7.54
N LEU A 72 13.30 -7.73 7.28
CA LEU A 72 14.61 -7.94 6.68
C LEU A 72 14.48 -7.83 5.16
N PHE A 73 15.02 -6.76 4.59
CA PHE A 73 15.05 -6.53 3.16
C PHE A 73 16.38 -6.98 2.56
N LYS A 74 16.33 -7.52 1.35
CA LYS A 74 17.50 -8.05 0.65
C LYS A 74 17.53 -7.66 -0.82
N ASP A 75 18.72 -7.34 -1.30
CA ASP A 75 19.07 -7.35 -2.72
C ASP A 75 20.30 -8.26 -2.97
N ALA A 76 20.91 -8.18 -4.17
CA ALA A 76 22.10 -8.96 -4.50
C ALA A 76 23.37 -8.52 -3.74
N SER A 77 23.38 -7.31 -3.19
CA SER A 77 24.52 -6.70 -2.51
C SER A 77 24.53 -6.93 -1.00
N GLY A 78 23.39 -7.20 -0.38
CA GLY A 78 23.30 -7.48 1.04
C GLY A 78 21.88 -7.39 1.61
N THR A 79 21.80 -7.19 2.92
CA THR A 79 20.55 -7.05 3.66
C THR A 79 20.55 -5.76 4.49
N ILE A 80 19.36 -5.23 4.75
CA ILE A 80 19.12 -4.08 5.63
C ILE A 80 17.76 -4.23 6.29
N THR A 81 17.60 -3.69 7.50
CA THR A 81 16.29 -3.58 8.14
C THR A 81 15.51 -2.46 7.44
N ILE A 82 14.24 -2.68 7.18
CA ILE A 82 13.32 -1.63 6.73
C ILE A 82 12.15 -1.56 7.69
N GLU A 83 11.66 -0.36 7.95
CA GLU A 83 10.47 -0.08 8.75
C GLU A 83 9.38 0.42 7.80
N ILE A 84 8.22 -0.24 7.81
CA ILE A 84 7.08 0.09 6.95
C ILE A 84 5.84 0.18 7.83
N ASP A 85 5.40 1.41 8.09
CA ASP A 85 4.16 1.69 8.81
C ASP A 85 2.94 1.13 8.03
N ASP A 86 1.87 0.79 8.76
CA ASP A 86 0.65 0.23 8.20
C ASP A 86 0.08 1.05 7.02
N GLU A 87 0.16 2.39 7.06
CA GLU A 87 -0.28 3.29 5.99
C GLU A 87 0.56 3.23 4.71
N ASP A 88 1.87 2.96 4.81
CA ASP A 88 2.82 3.07 3.69
C ASP A 88 2.76 1.88 2.74
N TRP A 89 2.12 0.79 3.18
CA TRP A 89 1.69 -0.30 2.31
C TRP A 89 0.70 0.16 1.25
N ARG A 90 -0.16 1.14 1.56
CA ARG A 90 -1.18 1.69 0.63
C ARG A 90 -2.01 0.62 -0.09
N GLY A 91 -2.29 -0.48 0.62
CA GLY A 91 -3.05 -1.64 0.12
C GLY A 91 -2.26 -2.62 -0.75
N VAL A 92 -0.94 -2.45 -0.88
CA VAL A 92 -0.06 -3.42 -1.54
C VAL A 92 0.15 -4.63 -0.63
N ASN A 93 -0.06 -5.82 -1.18
CA ASN A 93 0.28 -7.07 -0.51
C ASN A 93 1.59 -7.62 -1.09
N VAL A 94 2.53 -8.01 -0.23
CA VAL A 94 3.87 -8.48 -0.61
C VAL A 94 4.15 -9.82 0.05
N THR A 95 4.68 -10.74 -0.74
CA THR A 95 5.19 -12.05 -0.29
C THR A 95 6.72 -12.11 -0.43
N PRO A 96 7.42 -13.06 0.22
CA PRO A 96 8.86 -13.18 0.05
C PRO A 96 9.34 -13.46 -1.38
N GLU A 97 8.46 -13.94 -2.26
CA GLU A 97 8.74 -14.17 -3.68
C GLU A 97 8.66 -12.89 -4.51
N ASP A 98 7.96 -11.86 -4.01
CA ASP A 98 7.74 -10.62 -4.74
C ASP A 98 8.98 -9.71 -4.68
N THR A 99 9.33 -9.16 -5.83
CA THR A 99 10.32 -8.07 -5.89
C THR A 99 9.58 -6.74 -5.77
N ILE A 100 10.04 -5.88 -4.87
CA ILE A 100 9.46 -4.57 -4.61
C ILE A 100 10.49 -3.47 -4.83
N GLU A 101 9.99 -2.29 -5.18
CA GLU A 101 10.70 -1.02 -5.11
C GLU A 101 10.18 -0.26 -3.89
N ILE A 102 11.09 0.10 -2.99
CA ILE A 102 10.79 0.94 -1.83
C ILE A 102 11.48 2.29 -1.99
N SER A 103 10.84 3.35 -1.53
CA SER A 103 11.45 4.67 -1.39
C SER A 103 11.31 5.13 0.05
N GLY A 104 12.37 5.67 0.61
CA GLY A 104 12.41 6.05 2.02
C GLY A 104 13.60 6.94 2.33
N GLU A 105 13.93 7.03 3.60
CA GLU A 105 15.10 7.72 4.12
C GLU A 105 15.94 6.72 4.94
N VAL A 106 17.25 6.83 4.85
CA VAL A 106 18.15 6.08 5.72
C VAL A 106 18.07 6.70 7.11
N ASP A 107 17.61 5.93 8.09
CA ASP A 107 17.63 6.30 9.51
C ASP A 107 18.81 5.57 10.15
N LYS A 108 19.79 6.36 10.62
CA LYS A 108 21.07 5.85 11.11
C LYS A 108 21.41 6.44 12.46
N ASP A 109 21.29 5.59 13.46
CA ASP A 109 21.78 5.82 14.80
C ASP A 109 23.17 5.24 15.04
N LEU A 110 23.73 5.48 16.23
CA LEU A 110 25.07 5.02 16.62
C LEU A 110 25.23 3.48 16.55
N PHE A 111 24.14 2.73 16.67
CA PHE A 111 24.14 1.27 16.78
C PHE A 111 23.26 0.55 15.76
N ASP A 112 22.47 1.28 14.97
CA ASP A 112 21.50 0.69 14.05
C ASP A 112 21.46 1.47 12.74
N ILE A 113 21.08 0.77 11.67
CA ILE A 113 20.80 1.38 10.38
C ILE A 113 19.61 0.68 9.74
N LYS A 114 18.62 1.48 9.37
CA LYS A 114 17.42 1.02 8.68
C LYS A 114 17.03 1.99 7.57
N VAL A 115 16.00 1.62 6.83
CA VAL A 115 15.30 2.54 5.92
C VAL A 115 13.88 2.70 6.43
N ASP A 116 13.49 3.95 6.69
CA ASP A 116 12.12 4.32 7.01
C ASP A 116 11.38 4.52 5.68
N VAL A 117 10.43 3.62 5.39
CA VAL A 117 9.86 3.48 4.06
C VAL A 117 8.60 4.32 3.91
N ASN A 118 8.66 5.27 2.96
CA ASN A 118 7.52 6.13 2.62
C ASN A 118 6.60 5.53 1.54
N THR A 119 7.12 4.67 0.65
CA THR A 119 6.28 3.98 -0.35
C THR A 119 6.78 2.59 -0.68
N VAL A 120 5.84 1.66 -0.85
CA VAL A 120 6.07 0.31 -1.36
C VAL A 120 5.39 0.13 -2.72
N LYS A 121 6.11 -0.45 -3.70
CA LYS A 121 5.55 -0.79 -5.01
C LYS A 121 6.02 -2.17 -5.47
N LEU A 122 5.10 -3.00 -5.96
CA LEU A 122 5.47 -4.24 -6.65
C LEU A 122 6.21 -3.93 -7.97
N LYS A 123 7.38 -4.53 -8.17
CA LYS A 123 8.06 -4.60 -9.47
C LYS A 123 7.45 -5.75 -10.26
N LYS A 124 6.80 -5.43 -11.37
CA LYS A 124 6.30 -6.40 -12.36
C LYS A 124 7.33 -6.66 -13.43
#